data_AF-A0A1X2ZGK8-F1
#
_entry.id   AF-A0A1X2ZGK8-F1
#
_cell.length_a   1.000
_cell.length_b   1.000
_cell.length_c   1.000
_cell.angle_alpha   90.00
_cell.angle_beta   90.00
_cell.angle_gamma   90.00
#
_symmetry.space_group_name_H-M   'P 1'
#
loop_
_entity.id
_entity.type
_entity.pdbx_description
1 polymer ?
#
loop_
_entity_poly.entity_id
_entity_poly.type
_entity_poly.pdbx_seq_one_letter_code
_entity_poly.pdbx_strand_id
1 'polypeptide(L)'
;MGTPDPLTAHRARQAADRRRAAMLLRLRRQSETDGRQCLPMLIDACCKDPAMLSLHVWAVDQAIFGTGRIRAGRHIETAAAWCGHHIGSPWTVDMGWLLDERTGGSRLAAWTYAIALDNGFRPSGPDPYHS
;
A
#
# COMPACT_ATOMS: atom_id res chain seq x y z
N MET A 1 15.64 29.21 -11.14
CA MET A 1 14.65 28.78 -10.12
C MET A 1 15.34 28.84 -8.77
N GLY A 2 14.92 29.72 -7.87
CA GLY A 2 15.50 29.82 -6.53
C GLY A 2 15.07 28.64 -5.66
N THR A 3 15.99 28.08 -4.88
CA THR A 3 15.67 27.06 -3.87
C THR A 3 14.63 27.63 -2.90
N PRO A 4 13.53 26.90 -2.63
CA PRO A 4 12.52 27.36 -1.70
C PRO A 4 13.13 27.55 -0.31
N ASP A 5 12.70 28.61 0.38
CA ASP A 5 13.12 28.92 1.74
C ASP A 5 12.96 27.68 2.66
N PRO A 6 13.99 27.32 3.47
CA PRO A 6 13.97 26.17 4.36
C PRO A 6 12.73 26.08 5.27
N LEU A 7 12.23 27.21 5.78
CA LEU A 7 11.04 27.22 6.64
C LEU A 7 9.77 26.88 5.86
N THR A 8 9.67 27.38 4.63
CA THR A 8 8.58 27.07 3.71
C THR A 8 8.57 25.58 3.33
N ALA A 9 9.75 25.01 3.03
CA ALA A 9 9.89 23.59 2.76
C ALA A 9 9.51 22.70 3.97
N HIS A 10 9.92 23.10 5.18
CA HIS A 10 9.57 22.38 6.40
C HIS A 10 8.06 22.37 6.67
N ARG A 11 7.39 23.52 6.53
CA ARG A 11 5.93 23.63 6.69
C ARG A 11 5.17 22.78 5.67
N ALA A 12 5.62 22.79 4.41
CA ALA A 12 5.03 21.96 3.36
C ALA A 12 5.14 20.46 3.69
N ARG A 13 6.29 20.03 4.21
CA ARG A 13 6.51 18.64 4.65
C ARG A 13 5.60 18.25 5.82
N GLN A 14 5.50 19.09 6.85
CA GLN A 14 4.59 18.85 7.97
C GLN A 14 3.13 18.74 7.51
N ALA A 15 2.71 19.60 6.57
CA ALA A 15 1.37 19.55 6.03
C ALA A 15 1.10 18.24 5.27
N ALA A 16 2.07 17.76 4.48
CA ALA A 16 1.99 16.46 3.80
C ALA A 16 1.90 15.29 4.80
N ASP A 17 2.72 15.31 5.86
CA ASP A 17 2.69 14.29 6.91
C ASP A 17 1.33 14.23 7.62
N ARG A 18 0.73 15.40 7.92
CA ARG A 18 -0.61 15.48 8.50
C ARG A 18 -1.68 14.89 7.57
N ARG A 19 -1.62 15.20 6.27
CA ARG A 19 -2.57 14.63 5.30
C ARG A 19 -2.44 13.11 5.20
N ARG A 20 -1.21 12.59 5.17
CA ARG A 20 -0.94 11.14 5.17
C ARG A 20 -1.47 10.46 6.43
N ALA A 21 -1.22 11.02 7.60
CA ALA A 21 -1.74 10.50 8.86
C ALA A 21 -3.28 10.51 8.89
N ALA A 22 -3.90 11.59 8.41
CA ALA A 22 -5.36 11.70 8.31
C ALA A 22 -5.94 10.64 7.35
N MET A 23 -5.25 10.35 6.24
CA MET A 23 -5.65 9.28 5.31
C MET A 23 -5.62 7.91 5.99
N LEU A 24 -4.56 7.56 6.72
CA LEU A 24 -4.49 6.28 7.43
C LEU A 24 -5.62 6.12 8.46
N LEU A 25 -5.94 7.18 9.21
CA LEU A 25 -7.08 7.18 10.14
C LEU A 25 -8.43 7.06 9.42
N ARG A 26 -8.55 7.61 8.21
CA ARG A 26 -9.76 7.48 7.39
C ARG A 26 -9.89 6.05 6.87
N LEU A 27 -8.82 5.44 6.39
CA LEU A 27 -8.80 4.06 5.92
C LEU A 27 -9.18 3.08 7.02
N ARG A 28 -8.67 3.28 8.24
CA ARG A 28 -9.05 2.44 9.39
C ARG A 28 -10.54 2.53 9.73
N ARG A 29 -11.09 3.75 9.76
CA ARG A 29 -12.54 3.92 9.99
C ARG A 29 -13.37 3.31 8.86
N GLN A 30 -12.89 3.44 7.62
CA GLN A 30 -13.54 2.86 6.47
C GLN A 30 -13.49 1.33 6.51
N SER A 31 -12.40 0.71 6.95
CA SER A 31 -12.30 -0.76 7.02
C SER A 31 -13.26 -1.36 8.04
N GLU A 32 -13.53 -0.63 9.13
CA GLU A 32 -14.51 -1.00 10.15
C GLU A 32 -15.97 -0.89 9.63
N THR A 33 -16.22 -0.11 8.57
CA THR A 33 -17.56 0.13 8.02
C THR A 33 -17.82 -0.65 6.72
N ASP A 34 -16.97 -0.45 5.71
CA ASP A 34 -16.97 -1.18 4.43
C ASP A 34 -15.54 -1.21 3.87
N GLY A 35 -14.83 -2.30 4.19
CA GLY A 35 -13.44 -2.51 3.76
C GLY A 35 -13.25 -2.61 2.25
N ARG A 36 -14.30 -2.89 1.47
CA ARG A 36 -14.21 -3.00 -0.01
C ARG A 36 -13.88 -1.65 -0.65
N GLN A 37 -14.22 -0.55 0.02
CA GLN A 37 -13.98 0.81 -0.45
C GLN A 37 -12.62 1.38 -0.06
N CYS A 38 -11.85 0.70 0.80
CA CYS A 38 -10.57 1.24 1.28
C CYS A 38 -9.53 1.41 0.16
N LEU A 39 -9.32 0.39 -0.66
CA LEU A 39 -8.35 0.45 -1.76
C LEU A 39 -8.79 1.41 -2.87
N PRO A 40 -10.05 1.37 -3.38
CA PRO A 40 -10.53 2.38 -4.33
C PRO A 40 -10.36 3.82 -3.82
N MET A 41 -10.69 4.08 -2.56
CA MET A 41 -10.54 5.40 -1.94
C MET A 41 -9.08 5.84 -1.87
N LEU A 42 -8.17 4.94 -1.49
CA LEU A 42 -6.74 5.26 -1.42
C LEU A 42 -6.15 5.54 -2.80
N ILE A 43 -6.51 4.74 -3.81
CA ILE A 43 -6.02 4.91 -5.18
C ILE A 43 -6.49 6.25 -5.74
N ASP A 44 -7.77 6.59 -5.57
CA ASP A 44 -8.32 7.90 -5.96
C ASP A 44 -7.58 9.06 -5.27
N ALA A 45 -7.26 8.91 -3.97
CA ALA A 45 -6.48 9.91 -3.26
C ALA A 45 -5.04 10.04 -3.78
N CYS A 46 -4.40 8.94 -4.17
CA CYS A 46 -3.08 8.95 -4.79
C CYS A 46 -3.06 9.66 -6.15
N CYS A 47 -4.13 9.54 -6.93
CA CYS A 47 -4.29 10.27 -8.18
C CYS A 47 -4.43 11.79 -7.97
N LYS A 48 -5.01 12.22 -6.84
CA LYS A 48 -5.34 13.63 -6.56
C LYS A 48 -4.27 14.38 -5.77
N ASP A 49 -3.56 13.70 -4.87
CA ASP A 49 -2.51 14.29 -4.04
C ASP A 49 -1.24 13.42 -4.09
N PRO A 50 -0.18 13.86 -4.83
CA PRO A 50 1.08 13.14 -4.91
C PRO A 50 1.74 12.85 -3.55
N ALA A 51 1.42 13.62 -2.51
CA ALA A 51 1.93 13.34 -1.16
C ALA A 51 1.46 11.98 -0.62
N MET A 52 0.33 11.45 -1.12
CA MET A 52 -0.19 10.14 -0.75
C MET A 52 0.66 8.99 -1.32
N LEU A 53 1.39 9.21 -2.41
CA LEU A 53 2.28 8.19 -2.97
C LEU A 53 3.40 7.80 -2.01
N SER A 54 3.83 8.70 -1.11
CA SER A 54 4.82 8.38 -0.08
C SER A 54 4.22 7.73 1.18
N LEU A 55 2.94 7.33 1.17
CA LEU A 55 2.42 6.47 2.24
C LEU A 55 3.13 5.13 2.20
N HIS A 56 3.64 4.67 3.34
CA HIS A 56 4.25 3.36 3.42
C HIS A 56 3.21 2.26 3.27
N VAL A 57 3.52 1.25 2.44
CA VAL A 57 2.61 0.13 2.20
C VAL A 57 2.31 -0.64 3.49
N TRP A 58 3.29 -0.80 4.39
CA TRP A 58 3.07 -1.50 5.66
C TRP A 58 2.06 -0.77 6.58
N ALA A 59 1.97 0.56 6.48
CA ALA A 59 1.05 1.36 7.27
C ALA A 59 -0.37 1.27 6.69
N VAL A 60 -0.49 1.20 5.37
CA VAL A 60 -1.76 0.95 4.68
C VAL A 60 -2.27 -0.45 4.99
N ASP A 61 -1.40 -1.46 4.96
CA ASP A 61 -1.72 -2.85 5.32
C ASP A 61 -2.30 -2.92 6.75
N GLN A 62 -1.63 -2.28 7.71
CA GLN A 62 -2.13 -2.11 9.08
C GLN A 62 -3.49 -1.42 9.15
N ALA A 63 -3.64 -0.30 8.43
CA ALA A 63 -4.85 0.51 8.51
C ALA A 63 -6.07 -0.22 7.93
N ILE A 64 -5.90 -0.96 6.83
CA ILE A 64 -7.01 -1.60 6.12
C ILE A 64 -7.30 -2.99 6.69
N PHE A 65 -6.26 -3.79 6.96
CA PHE A 65 -6.41 -5.22 7.27
C PHE A 65 -6.09 -5.55 8.73
N GLY A 66 -5.67 -4.58 9.55
CA GLY A 66 -5.32 -4.82 10.95
C GLY A 66 -4.04 -5.65 11.16
N THR A 67 -3.25 -5.83 10.09
CA THR A 67 -2.08 -6.70 10.06
C THR A 67 -0.97 -6.20 10.98
N GLY A 68 -0.34 -7.07 11.78
CA GLY A 68 0.85 -6.68 12.56
C GLY A 68 2.04 -6.28 11.67
N ARG A 69 2.93 -5.38 12.15
CA ARG A 69 4.05 -4.84 11.36
C ARG A 69 4.89 -5.89 10.63
N ILE A 70 5.28 -6.97 11.32
CA ILE A 70 6.10 -8.05 10.75
C ILE A 70 5.38 -8.74 9.58
N ARG A 71 4.09 -9.04 9.73
CA ARG A 71 3.30 -9.69 8.66
C ARG A 71 3.12 -8.76 7.46
N ALA A 72 2.84 -7.48 7.69
CA ALA A 72 2.78 -6.48 6.63
C ALA A 72 4.10 -6.40 5.84
N GLY A 73 5.24 -6.48 6.54
CA GLY A 73 6.55 -6.59 5.90
C GLY A 73 6.68 -7.80 4.99
N ARG A 74 6.25 -8.98 5.46
CA ARG A 74 6.26 -10.23 4.67
C ARG A 74 5.36 -10.16 3.45
N HIS A 75 4.20 -9.51 3.52
CA HIS A 75 3.33 -9.32 2.34
C HIS A 75 4.05 -8.51 1.26
N ILE A 76 4.77 -7.45 1.65
CA ILE A 76 5.52 -6.60 0.73
C ILE A 76 6.70 -7.38 0.11
N GLU A 77 7.45 -8.13 0.92
CA GLU A 77 8.55 -8.97 0.43
C GLU A 77 8.05 -10.04 -0.54
N THR A 78 6.93 -10.69 -0.23
CA THR A 78 6.29 -11.69 -1.08
C THR A 78 5.84 -11.09 -2.41
N ALA A 79 5.19 -9.92 -2.36
CA ALA A 79 4.76 -9.21 -3.56
C ALA A 79 5.95 -8.82 -4.45
N ALA A 80 7.03 -8.30 -3.85
CA ALA A 80 8.23 -7.96 -4.58
C ALA A 80 8.86 -9.20 -5.24
N ALA A 81 8.95 -10.32 -4.51
CA ALA A 81 9.49 -11.57 -5.03
C ALA A 81 8.66 -12.12 -6.20
N TRP A 82 7.33 -12.14 -6.10
CA TRP A 82 6.45 -12.59 -7.19
C TRP A 82 6.54 -11.70 -8.43
N CYS A 83 6.83 -10.41 -8.25
CA CYS A 83 7.04 -9.48 -9.36
C CYS A 83 8.51 -9.43 -9.84
N GLY A 84 9.41 -10.29 -9.34
CA GLY A 84 10.83 -10.31 -9.73
C GLY A 84 11.61 -9.05 -9.34
N HIS A 85 11.17 -8.34 -8.30
CA HIS A 85 11.81 -7.13 -7.80
C HIS A 85 12.59 -7.39 -6.51
N HIS A 86 13.82 -6.87 -6.45
CA HIS A 86 14.58 -6.80 -5.21
C HIS A 86 14.29 -5.47 -4.50
N ILE A 87 13.83 -5.54 -3.25
CA ILE A 87 13.68 -4.37 -2.38
C ILE A 87 14.75 -4.39 -1.29
N GLY A 88 15.30 -3.23 -0.93
CA GLY A 88 16.28 -3.16 0.15
C GLY A 88 15.65 -3.41 1.53
N SER A 89 14.43 -2.92 1.74
CA SER A 89 13.67 -3.15 2.97
C SER A 89 12.17 -2.90 2.75
N PRO A 90 11.27 -3.77 3.27
CA PRO A 90 9.83 -3.55 3.18
C PRO A 90 9.36 -2.27 3.89
N TRP A 91 10.15 -1.74 4.84
CA TRP A 91 9.81 -0.52 5.59
C TRP A 91 9.97 0.75 4.78
N THR A 92 10.67 0.68 3.65
CA THR A 92 10.92 1.81 2.74
C THR A 92 9.97 1.85 1.56
N VAL A 93 9.19 0.77 1.34
CA VAL A 93 8.26 0.66 0.22
C VAL A 93 7.03 1.54 0.46
N ASP A 94 6.65 2.29 -0.56
CA ASP A 94 5.54 3.23 -0.53
C ASP A 94 4.50 2.96 -1.63
N MET A 95 3.39 3.69 -1.60
CA MET A 95 2.32 3.59 -2.58
C MET A 95 2.80 3.95 -4.00
N GLY A 96 3.82 4.78 -4.15
CA GLY A 96 4.46 5.09 -5.44
C GLY A 96 5.11 3.86 -6.06
N TRP A 97 5.82 3.07 -5.26
CA TRP A 97 6.35 1.77 -5.72
C TRP A 97 5.21 0.80 -6.05
N LEU A 98 4.18 0.74 -5.22
CA LEU A 98 3.08 -0.22 -5.37
C LEU A 98 2.19 0.06 -6.59
N LEU A 99 1.95 1.34 -6.89
CA LEU A 99 1.07 1.84 -7.96
C LEU A 99 1.84 2.27 -9.22
N ASP A 100 3.10 1.86 -9.36
CA ASP A 100 3.93 2.17 -10.52
C ASP A 100 3.29 1.64 -11.82
N GLU A 101 2.85 2.57 -12.67
CA GLU A 101 2.11 2.28 -13.90
C GLU A 101 2.87 1.33 -14.83
N ARG A 102 4.21 1.38 -14.84
CA ARG A 102 5.06 0.52 -15.67
C ARG A 102 4.89 -0.97 -15.35
N THR A 103 4.31 -1.29 -14.20
CA THR A 103 4.05 -2.66 -13.77
C THR A 103 2.66 -3.17 -14.15
N GLY A 104 1.81 -2.34 -14.74
CA GLY A 104 0.43 -2.69 -15.09
C GLY A 104 -0.42 -3.12 -13.89
N GLY A 105 -0.07 -2.67 -12.68
CA GLY A 105 -0.75 -3.05 -11.44
C GLY A 105 -0.33 -4.42 -10.85
N SER A 106 0.67 -5.08 -11.43
CA SER A 106 1.14 -6.40 -10.95
C SER A 106 1.60 -6.37 -9.48
N ARG A 107 2.28 -5.31 -9.03
CA ARG A 107 2.71 -5.16 -7.62
C ARG A 107 1.53 -5.03 -6.67
N LEU A 108 0.51 -4.25 -7.03
CA LEU A 108 -0.73 -4.12 -6.27
C LEU A 108 -1.46 -5.47 -6.19
N ALA A 109 -1.59 -6.16 -7.32
CA ALA A 109 -2.21 -7.49 -7.37
C ALA A 109 -1.45 -8.50 -6.52
N ALA A 110 -0.12 -8.57 -6.64
CA ALA A 110 0.72 -9.46 -5.86
C ALA A 110 0.61 -9.19 -4.34
N TRP A 111 0.61 -7.93 -3.92
CA TRP A 111 0.45 -7.56 -2.51
C TRP A 111 -0.93 -7.93 -1.96
N THR A 112 -2.01 -7.58 -2.66
CA THR A 112 -3.37 -7.97 -2.23
C THR A 112 -3.55 -9.49 -2.19
N TYR A 113 -2.94 -10.22 -3.12
CA TYR A 113 -2.97 -11.67 -3.14
C TYR A 113 -2.16 -12.29 -1.99
N ALA A 114 -0.99 -11.71 -1.65
CA ALA A 114 -0.21 -12.13 -0.49
C ALA A 114 -1.00 -11.98 0.83
N ILE A 115 -1.70 -10.84 0.99
CA ILE A 115 -2.61 -10.62 2.12
C ILE A 115 -3.73 -11.65 2.13
N ALA A 116 -4.35 -11.92 0.98
CA ALA A 116 -5.45 -12.89 0.89
C ALA A 116 -4.97 -14.28 1.34
N LEU A 117 -3.81 -14.74 0.87
CA LEU A 117 -3.24 -16.03 1.27
C LEU A 117 -2.94 -16.10 2.77
N ASP A 118 -2.39 -15.05 3.37
CA ASP A 118 -2.14 -15.01 4.83
C ASP A 118 -3.46 -15.07 5.63
N ASN A 119 -4.53 -14.46 5.10
CA ASN A 119 -5.88 -14.52 5.67
C ASN A 119 -6.65 -15.81 5.34
N GLY A 120 -5.98 -16.82 4.79
CA GLY A 120 -6.58 -18.14 4.57
C GLY A 120 -7.34 -18.30 3.25
N PHE A 121 -7.34 -17.29 2.37
CA PHE A 121 -7.80 -17.49 1.00
C PHE A 121 -6.96 -18.60 0.35
N ARG A 122 -7.62 -19.56 -0.27
CA ARG A 122 -6.98 -20.59 -1.08
C ARG A 122 -7.64 -20.56 -2.44
N PRO A 123 -6.88 -20.36 -3.54
CA PRO A 123 -7.45 -20.49 -4.86
C PRO A 123 -7.98 -21.93 -5.01
N SER A 124 -9.25 -22.08 -5.36
CA SER A 124 -9.74 -23.36 -5.85
C SER A 124 -9.11 -23.59 -7.22
N GLY A 125 -8.07 -24.41 -7.28
CA GLY A 125 -7.49 -24.84 -8.54
C GLY A 125 -8.41 -25.83 -9.26
N PRO A 126 -8.22 -26.03 -10.58
CA PRO A 126 -8.72 -27.24 -11.21
C PRO A 126 -8.17 -28.45 -10.43
N ASP A 127 -9.05 -29.36 -10.02
CA ASP A 127 -8.63 -30.60 -9.39
C ASP A 127 -8.00 -31.48 -10.48
N PRO A 128 -6.68 -31.75 -10.43
CA PRO A 128 -6.01 -32.55 -11.45
C PRO A 128 -6.48 -34.01 -11.45
N TYR A 129 -7.28 -34.44 -10.47
CA TYR A 129 -7.82 -35.78 -10.32
C TYR A 129 -9.32 -35.89 -10.67
N HIS A 130 -9.99 -34.77 -10.96
CA HIS A 130 -11.33 -34.77 -11.53
C HIS A 130 -11.24 -34.42 -13.02
N SER A 131 -11.10 -35.45 -13.85
CA SER A 131 -11.30 -35.45 -15.30
C SER A 131 -12.59 -36.16 -15.67
#